data_AF-A0A4Q5AWH2-F1
#
_entry.id   AF-A0A4Q5AWH2-F1
#
_cell.length_a   1.000
_cell.length_b   1.000
_cell.length_c   1.000
_cell.angle_alpha   90.00
_cell.angle_beta   90.00
_cell.angle_gamma   90.00
#
_symmetry.space_group_name_H-M   'P 1'
#
loop_
_entity.id
_entity.type
_entity.pdbx_description
1 polymer ?
#
loop_
_entity_poly.entity_id
_entity_poly.type
_entity_poly.pdbx_seq_one_letter_code
_entity_poly.pdbx_strand_id
1 'polypeptide(L)'
;MIVCQHCGRTFRPHTGAGRKARYCSAACKQAAYRKRHTERRTALDLSREEFDAMQDGSLIDQLRFVRDVLGNALRDTATPAGALAAISRTYIDACTQIAAINSADDEDDLLSAADTEEPFTLNDV
;
A
#
# COMPACT_ATOMS: atom_id res chain seq x y z
N MET A 1 39.98 -14.61 -18.63
CA MET A 1 38.92 -15.39 -17.97
C MET A 1 37.96 -14.40 -17.31
N ILE A 2 36.65 -14.63 -17.34
CA ILE A 2 35.66 -13.77 -16.67
C ILE A 2 34.76 -14.59 -15.75
N VAL A 3 34.13 -13.96 -14.77
CA VAL A 3 33.26 -14.61 -13.77
C VAL A 3 31.80 -14.55 -14.22
N CYS A 4 31.08 -15.67 -14.10
CA CYS A 4 29.64 -15.72 -14.36
C CYS A 4 28.86 -14.96 -13.28
N GLN A 5 28.04 -14.00 -13.68
CA GLN A 5 27.23 -13.19 -12.74
C GLN A 5 26.09 -13.96 -12.04
N HIS A 6 25.83 -15.21 -12.44
CA HIS A 6 24.80 -16.05 -11.81
C HIS A 6 25.39 -17.09 -10.85
N CYS A 7 26.37 -17.87 -11.31
CA CYS A 7 26.91 -19.01 -10.55
C CYS A 7 28.35 -18.82 -10.05
N GLY A 8 28.98 -17.67 -10.31
CA GLY A 8 30.34 -17.37 -9.86
C GLY A 8 31.48 -18.15 -10.55
N ARG A 9 31.16 -19.09 -11.45
CA ARG A 9 32.17 -19.87 -12.16
C ARG A 9 32.96 -19.00 -13.14
N THR A 10 34.28 -19.17 -13.15
CA THR A 10 35.15 -18.57 -14.18
C THR A 10 34.98 -19.29 -15.51
N PHE A 11 34.82 -18.54 -16.61
CA PHE A 11 34.66 -19.09 -17.95
C PHE A 11 35.41 -18.26 -19.00
N ARG A 12 35.64 -18.86 -20.16
CA ARG A 12 36.15 -18.16 -21.34
C ARG A 12 34.97 -17.53 -22.08
N PRO A 13 34.93 -16.21 -22.27
CA PRO A 13 33.87 -15.58 -23.05
C PRO A 13 33.93 -16.08 -24.49
N HIS A 14 32.79 -16.28 -25.12
CA HIS A 14 32.72 -16.61 -26.54
C HIS A 14 33.32 -15.45 -27.35
N THR A 15 34.28 -15.77 -28.21
CA THR A 15 34.93 -14.81 -29.11
C THR A 15 34.05 -14.61 -30.34
N GLY A 16 33.35 -13.48 -30.40
CA GLY A 16 32.53 -13.08 -31.54
C GLY A 16 32.29 -11.57 -31.53
N ALA A 17 31.99 -11.00 -32.69
CA ALA A 17 31.62 -9.59 -32.82
C ALA A 17 30.26 -9.37 -32.15
N GLY A 18 30.26 -8.92 -30.89
CA GLY A 18 29.04 -8.76 -30.10
C GLY A 18 29.31 -8.25 -28.69
N ARG A 19 28.23 -8.09 -27.91
CA ARG A 19 28.30 -7.65 -26.51
C ARG A 19 29.08 -8.67 -25.66
N LYS A 20 29.95 -8.18 -24.76
CA LYS A 20 30.74 -9.00 -23.84
C LYS A 20 29.83 -9.99 -23.06
N ALA A 21 30.22 -11.26 -23.02
CA ALA A 21 29.49 -12.30 -22.29
C ALA A 21 29.49 -12.01 -20.77
N ARG A 22 28.35 -12.23 -20.11
CA ARG A 22 28.18 -12.03 -18.65
C ARG A 22 27.89 -13.33 -17.88
N TYR A 23 27.53 -14.39 -18.59
CA TYR A 23 27.12 -15.68 -18.03
C TYR A 23 27.84 -16.80 -18.76
N CYS A 24 28.17 -17.86 -18.03
CA CYS A 24 28.86 -19.03 -18.59
C CYS A 24 27.99 -19.89 -19.52
N SER A 25 26.66 -19.71 -19.49
CA SER A 25 25.73 -20.47 -20.32
C SER A 25 24.38 -19.75 -20.47
N ALA A 26 23.58 -20.17 -21.46
CA ALA A 26 22.20 -19.72 -21.63
C ALA A 26 21.33 -20.04 -20.40
N ALA A 27 21.56 -21.18 -19.75
CA ALA A 27 20.87 -21.57 -18.52
C ALA A 27 21.12 -20.57 -17.38
N CYS A 28 22.39 -20.17 -17.17
CA CYS A 28 22.73 -19.15 -16.17
C CYS A 28 22.13 -17.78 -16.50
N LYS A 29 22.03 -17.42 -17.79
CA LYS A 29 21.37 -16.19 -18.22
C LYS A 29 19.87 -16.22 -17.88
N GLN A 30 19.18 -17.31 -18.18
CA GLN A 30 17.75 -17.46 -17.90
C GLN A 30 17.47 -17.52 -16.39
N ALA A 31 18.31 -18.21 -15.62
CA ALA A 31 18.17 -18.28 -14.18
C ALA A 31 18.38 -16.91 -13.50
N ALA A 32 19.38 -16.13 -13.94
CA ALA A 32 19.56 -14.75 -13.49
C ALA A 32 18.37 -13.84 -13.86
N TYR A 33 17.76 -14.04 -15.04
CA TYR A 33 16.56 -13.32 -15.44
C TYR A 33 15.37 -13.67 -14.53
N ARG A 34 15.11 -14.96 -14.30
CA ARG A 34 14.02 -15.42 -13.43
C ARG A 34 14.18 -14.88 -12.00
N LYS A 35 15.39 -14.94 -11.44
CA LYS A 35 15.68 -14.40 -10.10
C LYS A 35 15.30 -12.92 -9.99
N ARG A 36 15.76 -12.08 -10.92
CA ARG A 36 15.41 -10.65 -10.93
C ARG A 36 13.92 -10.40 -11.12
N HIS A 37 13.27 -11.22 -11.93
CA HIS A 37 11.84 -11.08 -12.19
C HIS A 37 11.01 -11.43 -10.96
N THR A 38 11.37 -12.50 -10.25
CA THR A 38 10.74 -12.88 -8.97
C THR A 38 10.99 -11.82 -7.91
N GLU A 39 12.24 -11.38 -7.72
CA GLU A 39 12.59 -10.33 -6.75
C GLU A 39 11.80 -9.03 -6.98
N ARG A 40 11.62 -8.63 -8.24
CA ARG A 40 10.80 -7.46 -8.58
C ARG A 40 9.32 -7.69 -8.30
N ARG A 41 8.81 -8.91 -8.48
CA ARG A 41 7.40 -9.23 -8.17
C ARG A 41 7.16 -9.29 -6.68
N THR A 42 8.02 -9.94 -5.91
CA THR A 42 7.91 -9.99 -4.44
C THR A 42 8.06 -8.62 -3.79
N ALA A 43 8.79 -7.69 -4.43
CA ALA A 43 8.85 -6.30 -3.98
C ALA A 43 7.59 -5.47 -4.33
N LEU A 44 6.66 -6.02 -5.11
CA LEU A 44 5.42 -5.38 -5.54
C LEU A 44 4.16 -6.11 -5.07
N ASP A 45 4.28 -7.31 -4.49
CA ASP A 45 3.18 -8.02 -3.84
C ASP A 45 2.98 -7.42 -2.43
N LEU A 46 2.41 -6.21 -2.39
CA LEU A 46 1.64 -5.78 -1.22
C LEU A 46 0.35 -6.61 -1.20
N SER A 47 -0.08 -7.07 -0.03
CA SER A 47 -1.39 -7.71 0.09
C SER A 47 -2.49 -6.70 -0.29
N ARG A 48 -3.67 -7.20 -0.67
CA ARG A 48 -4.82 -6.32 -0.95
C ARG A 48 -5.16 -5.48 0.29
N GLU A 49 -5.06 -6.06 1.47
CA GLU A 49 -5.28 -5.36 2.75
C GLU A 49 -4.19 -4.30 3.00
N GLU A 50 -2.91 -4.59 2.70
CA GLU A 50 -1.82 -3.60 2.81
C GLU A 50 -1.96 -2.45 1.79
N PHE A 51 -2.49 -2.75 0.60
CA PHE A 51 -2.77 -1.76 -0.43
C PHE A 51 -3.96 -0.86 -0.05
N ASP A 52 -5.05 -1.45 0.44
CA ASP A 52 -6.25 -0.72 0.88
C ASP A 52 -5.93 0.14 2.12
N ALA A 53 -5.18 -0.38 3.10
CA ALA A 53 -4.69 0.39 4.26
C ALA A 53 -3.77 1.57 3.87
N MET A 54 -2.99 1.44 2.79
CA MET A 54 -2.17 2.53 2.26
C MET A 54 -3.02 3.63 1.61
N GLN A 55 -4.23 3.30 1.14
CA GLN A 55 -5.13 4.20 0.43
C GLN A 55 -6.08 4.95 1.39
N ASP A 56 -6.57 4.28 2.45
CA ASP A 56 -7.54 4.88 3.39
C ASP A 56 -6.88 5.83 4.39
N GLY A 57 -5.67 5.53 4.86
CA GLY A 57 -4.87 6.47 5.66
C GLY A 57 -4.67 7.81 4.95
N SER A 58 -4.54 7.78 3.62
CA SER A 58 -4.37 8.99 2.80
C SER A 58 -5.62 9.87 2.75
N LEU A 59 -6.83 9.29 2.70
CA LEU A 59 -8.06 10.07 2.60
C LEU A 59 -8.48 10.68 3.93
N ILE A 60 -8.42 9.91 5.02
CA ILE A 60 -8.79 10.42 6.34
C ILE A 60 -7.84 11.53 6.80
N ASP A 61 -6.54 11.41 6.51
CA ASP A 61 -5.56 12.45 6.82
C ASP A 61 -5.79 13.72 5.99
N GLN A 62 -6.17 13.58 4.71
CA GLN A 62 -6.57 14.72 3.89
C GLN A 62 -7.82 15.42 4.43
N LEU A 63 -8.84 14.66 4.85
CA LEU A 63 -10.05 15.24 5.45
C LEU A 63 -9.76 15.93 6.78
N ARG A 64 -8.91 15.34 7.63
CA ARG A 64 -8.46 15.97 8.89
C ARG A 64 -7.71 17.28 8.62
N PHE A 65 -6.82 17.28 7.62
CA PHE A 65 -6.11 18.48 7.18
C PHE A 65 -7.08 19.58 6.70
N VAL A 66 -8.03 19.23 5.82
CA VAL A 66 -9.04 20.17 5.31
C VAL A 66 -9.89 20.75 6.45
N ARG A 67 -10.34 19.90 7.38
CA ARG A 67 -11.08 20.33 8.57
C ARG A 67 -10.27 21.37 9.36
N ASP A 68 -8.99 21.12 9.62
CA ASP A 68 -8.16 22.02 10.43
C ASP A 68 -7.93 23.36 9.74
N VAL A 69 -7.68 23.35 8.43
CA VAL A 69 -7.53 24.56 7.62
C VAL A 69 -8.82 25.39 7.62
N LEU A 70 -9.97 24.75 7.36
CA LEU A 70 -11.27 25.42 7.34
C LEU A 70 -11.67 25.93 8.74
N GLY A 71 -11.37 25.15 9.79
CA GLY A 71 -11.62 25.54 11.18
C GLY A 71 -10.80 26.76 11.60
N ASN A 72 -9.55 26.86 11.13
CA ASN A 72 -8.73 28.05 11.30
C ASN A 72 -9.30 29.26 10.54
N ALA A 73 -9.74 29.06 9.29
CA ALA A 73 -10.36 30.13 8.50
C ALA A 73 -11.67 30.67 9.12
N LEU A 74 -12.46 29.82 9.80
CA LEU A 74 -13.67 30.28 10.51
C LEU A 74 -13.37 31.13 11.74
N ARG A 75 -12.21 30.93 12.37
CA ARG A 75 -11.76 31.66 13.55
C ARG A 75 -11.00 32.94 13.19
N ASP A 76 -10.49 33.03 11.97
CA ASP A 76 -9.76 34.19 11.49
C ASP A 76 -10.71 35.37 11.22
N THR A 77 -10.44 36.49 11.89
CA THR A 77 -11.16 37.76 11.72
C THR A 77 -10.92 38.43 10.37
N ALA A 78 -9.87 38.02 9.64
CA ALA A 78 -9.60 38.50 8.28
C ALA A 78 -10.44 37.78 7.21
N THR A 79 -11.16 36.70 7.57
CA THR A 79 -11.98 35.96 6.61
C THR A 79 -13.18 36.80 6.16
N PRO A 80 -13.38 36.99 4.84
CA PRO A 80 -14.48 37.80 4.34
C PRO A 80 -15.83 37.14 4.68
N ALA A 81 -16.77 37.94 5.20
CA ALA A 81 -18.05 37.46 5.71
C ALA A 81 -18.85 36.60 4.69
N GLY A 82 -18.75 36.93 3.39
CA GLY A 82 -19.41 36.16 2.33
C GLY A 82 -18.86 34.74 2.13
N ALA A 83 -17.61 34.49 2.54
CA ALA A 83 -16.99 33.17 2.45
C ALA A 83 -17.36 32.26 3.63
N LEU A 84 -17.74 32.84 4.78
CA LEU A 84 -18.04 32.08 6.01
C LEU A 84 -19.11 31.01 5.78
N ALA A 85 -20.21 31.35 5.09
CA ALA A 85 -21.28 30.40 4.84
C ALA A 85 -20.82 29.20 3.98
N ALA A 86 -19.93 29.43 3.02
CA ALA A 86 -19.36 28.36 2.20
C ALA A 86 -18.39 27.50 3.00
N ILE A 87 -17.46 28.13 3.73
CA ILE A 87 -16.47 27.47 4.58
C ILE A 87 -17.15 26.62 5.66
N SER A 88 -18.21 27.12 6.29
CA SER A 88 -18.96 26.39 7.31
C SER A 88 -19.59 25.11 6.78
N ARG A 89 -20.19 25.16 5.57
CA ARG A 89 -20.79 23.97 4.95
C ARG A 89 -19.73 22.92 4.64
N THR A 90 -18.62 23.32 4.01
CA THR A 90 -17.53 22.39 3.68
C THR A 90 -16.85 21.83 4.93
N TYR A 91 -16.76 22.61 6.00
CA TYR A 91 -16.23 22.15 7.29
C TYR A 91 -17.12 21.08 7.92
N ILE A 92 -18.44 21.30 7.93
CA ILE A 92 -19.40 20.31 8.46
C ILE A 92 -19.34 19.03 7.64
N ASP A 93 -19.27 19.14 6.31
CA ASP A 93 -19.21 17.98 5.42
C ASP A 93 -17.92 17.16 5.60
N ALA A 94 -16.77 17.82 5.83
CA ALA A 94 -15.55 17.12 6.19
C ALA A 94 -15.68 16.40 7.56
N CYS A 95 -16.34 17.03 8.53
CA CYS A 95 -16.58 16.42 9.85
C CYS A 95 -17.49 15.18 9.76
N THR A 96 -18.56 15.23 8.96
CA THR A 96 -19.48 14.10 8.79
C THR A 96 -18.81 12.93 8.08
N GLN A 97 -17.98 13.19 7.06
CA GLN A 97 -17.21 12.16 6.37
C GLN A 97 -16.19 11.48 7.30
N ILE A 98 -15.47 12.25 8.12
CA ILE A 98 -14.54 11.68 9.13
C ILE A 98 -15.29 10.79 10.12
N ALA A 99 -16.46 11.22 10.59
CA ALA A 99 -17.27 10.43 11.52
C ALA A 99 -17.74 9.11 10.89
N ALA A 100 -18.14 9.14 9.61
CA ALA A 100 -18.58 7.96 8.88
C ALA A 100 -17.45 6.94 8.67
N ILE A 101 -16.23 7.41 8.33
CA ILE A 101 -15.06 6.54 8.17
C ILE A 101 -14.71 5.88 9.50
N ASN A 102 -14.60 6.66 10.59
CA ASN A 102 -14.28 6.09 11.91
C ASN A 102 -15.33 5.05 12.36
N SER A 103 -16.62 5.29 12.10
CA SER A 103 -17.66 4.31 12.44
C SER A 103 -17.63 3.04 11.59
N ALA A 104 -17.08 3.10 10.38
CA ALA A 104 -16.90 1.92 9.53
C ALA A 104 -15.76 1.03 10.05
N ASP A 105 -14.69 1.65 10.58
CA ASP A 105 -13.58 0.93 11.23
C ASP A 105 -14.07 0.19 12.49
N ASP A 106 -14.97 0.79 13.27
CA ASP A 106 -15.54 0.19 14.50
C ASP A 106 -16.44 -1.04 14.21
N GLU A 107 -17.13 -1.09 13.06
CA GLU A 107 -18.05 -2.18 12.70
C GLU A 107 -17.31 -3.44 12.18
N ASP A 108 -16.16 -3.26 11.53
CA ASP A 108 -15.34 -4.37 11.00
C ASP A 108 -14.65 -5.17 12.13
N ASP A 109 -14.23 -4.48 13.21
CA ASP A 109 -13.71 -5.10 14.43
C ASP A 109 -14.78 -5.93 15.18
N LEU A 110 -16.06 -5.51 15.12
CA LEU A 110 -17.17 -6.21 15.78
C LEU A 110 -17.60 -7.48 15.03
N LEU A 111 -17.50 -7.49 13.70
CA LEU A 111 -17.81 -8.64 12.85
C LEU A 111 -16.67 -9.67 12.84
N SER A 112 -15.41 -9.24 12.91
CA SER A 112 -14.25 -10.14 13.03
C SER A 112 -14.28 -10.97 14.33
N ALA A 113 -14.79 -10.40 15.42
CA ALA A 113 -14.92 -11.10 16.70
C ALA A 113 -16.05 -12.17 16.71
N ALA A 114 -17.01 -12.09 15.77
CA ALA A 114 -18.16 -12.98 15.73
C ALA A 114 -17.89 -14.33 15.04
N ASP A 115 -16.78 -14.48 14.31
CA ASP A 115 -16.44 -15.72 13.60
C ASP A 115 -15.73 -16.78 14.48
N THR A 116 -15.58 -16.54 15.79
CA THR A 116 -15.01 -17.52 16.73
C THR A 116 -16.10 -18.38 17.39
N GLU A 117 -17.02 -18.96 16.60
CA GLU A 117 -17.86 -20.03 17.12
C GLU A 117 -17.08 -21.35 17.11
N GLU A 118 -16.41 -21.64 18.23
CA GLU A 118 -15.93 -22.98 18.55
C GLU A 118 -17.08 -23.99 18.37
N PRO A 119 -16.96 -25.01 17.50
CA PRO A 119 -18.03 -25.98 17.32
C PRO A 119 -18.23 -26.77 18.61
N PHE A 120 -19.37 -26.55 19.26
CA PHE A 120 -19.79 -27.31 20.44
C PHE A 120 -19.95 -28.79 20.07
N THR A 121 -18.95 -29.61 20.40
CA THR A 121 -19.04 -31.06 20.26
C THR A 121 -20.00 -31.59 21.33
N LEU A 122 -21.25 -31.82 20.92
CA LEU A 122 -22.24 -32.49 21.74
C LEU A 122 -21.92 -33.99 21.78
N ASN A 123 -21.15 -34.41 22.78
CA ASN A 123 -21.02 -35.81 23.16
C ASN A 123 -21.74 -36.04 24.50
N ASP A 124 -22.29 -37.25 24.64
CA ASP A 124 -23.07 -37.82 25.75
C ASP A 124 -24.59 -37.64 25.67
N VAL A 125 -25.31 -38.66 25.18
CA VAL A 125 -26.05 -39.67 26.00
C VAL A 125 -26.20 -40.97 25.20
#